data_AF-A0A7J7TSL9-F1
#
_entry.id   AF-A0A7J7TSL9-F1
#
_cell.length_a   1.000
_cell.length_b   1.000
_cell.length_c   1.000
_cell.angle_alpha   90.00
_cell.angle_beta   90.00
_cell.angle_gamma   90.00
#
_symmetry.space_group_name_H-M   'P 1'
#
loop_
_entity.id
_entity.type
_entity.pdbx_description
1 polymer ?
#
loop_
_entity_poly.entity_id
_entity_poly.type
_entity_poly.pdbx_seq_one_letter_code
_entity_poly.pdbx_strand_id
1 'polypeptide(L)'
;MSGLLSVFLHLFLLCKLAAPVTFRHRRYDDLVRTLYKVHNECPHITRVYSVGRSVKGRHLYVLEFSDYPGIHEPLKPEVTGGF
;
A
#
# COMPACT_ATOMS: atom_id res chain seq x y z
N MET A 1 32.55 -16.32 -18.64
CA MET A 1 32.67 -15.10 -17.81
C MET A 1 31.43 -14.21 -17.85
N SER A 2 30.55 -14.34 -18.85
CA SER A 2 29.31 -13.56 -19.02
C SER A 2 28.11 -14.06 -18.20
N GLY A 3 27.98 -15.38 -17.97
CA GLY A 3 26.89 -15.95 -17.17
C GLY A 3 26.96 -15.59 -15.68
N LEU A 4 28.16 -15.54 -15.11
CA LEU A 4 28.37 -15.15 -13.72
C LEU A 4 28.01 -13.67 -13.48
N LEU A 5 28.41 -12.79 -14.40
CA LEU A 5 28.07 -11.36 -14.34
C LEU A 5 26.56 -11.13 -14.49
N SER A 6 25.90 -11.91 -15.34
CA SER A 6 24.44 -11.92 -15.50
C SER A 6 23.74 -12.37 -14.22
N VAL A 7 24.21 -13.44 -13.57
CA VAL A 7 23.68 -13.88 -12.27
C VAL A 7 23.86 -12.80 -11.20
N PHE A 8 25.02 -12.13 -11.16
CA PHE A 8 25.25 -11.02 -10.23
C PHE A 8 24.34 -9.81 -10.53
N LEU A 9 24.10 -9.48 -11.80
CA LEU A 9 23.16 -8.43 -12.21
C LEU A 9 21.72 -8.76 -11.84
N HIS A 10 21.28 -10.00 -12.08
CA HIS A 10 19.94 -10.46 -11.71
C HIS A 10 19.77 -10.53 -10.19
N LEU A 11 20.77 -11.01 -9.45
CA LEU A 11 20.77 -11.02 -8.00
C LEU A 11 20.72 -9.60 -7.43
N PHE A 12 21.50 -8.68 -7.99
CA PHE A 12 21.49 -7.28 -7.59
C PHE A 12 20.15 -6.60 -7.89
N LEU A 13 19.52 -6.92 -9.03
CA LEU A 13 18.19 -6.42 -9.40
C LEU A 13 17.09 -7.00 -8.48
N LEU A 14 17.17 -8.28 -8.14
CA LEU A 14 16.27 -8.94 -7.17
C LEU A 14 16.42 -8.33 -5.77
N CYS A 15 17.66 -8.05 -5.32
CA CYS A 15 17.90 -7.39 -4.04
C CYS A 15 17.38 -5.94 -3.99
N LYS A 16 17.37 -5.22 -5.13
CA LYS A 16 16.79 -3.87 -5.22
C LYS A 16 15.26 -3.85 -5.08
N LEU A 17 14.58 -4.96 -5.44
CA LEU A 17 13.13 -5.07 -5.34
C LEU A 17 12.64 -5.34 -3.90
N ALA A 18 13.50 -5.87 -3.03
CA ALA A 18 13.16 -6.16 -1.65
C ALA A 18 13.14 -4.86 -0.82
N ALA A 19 12.01 -4.15 -0.83
CA ALA A 19 11.81 -3.01 0.06
C ALA A 19 11.73 -3.49 1.52
N PRO A 20 12.56 -2.95 2.45
CA PRO A 20 12.50 -3.35 3.84
C PRO A 20 11.19 -2.86 4.49
N VAL A 21 10.40 -3.79 5.02
CA VAL A 21 9.24 -3.47 5.86
C VAL A 21 9.75 -3.07 7.24
N THR A 22 9.50 -1.81 7.62
CA THR A 22 9.92 -1.28 8.92
C THR A 22 8.76 -1.31 9.90
N PHE A 23 8.93 -2.09 10.98
CA PHE A 23 8.00 -2.16 12.10
C PHE A 23 8.36 -1.06 13.10
N ARG A 24 7.60 0.03 13.06
CA ARG A 24 7.69 1.13 14.02
C ARG A 24 6.32 1.75 14.19
N HIS A 25 6.09 2.40 15.32
CA HIS A 25 4.89 3.23 15.49
C HIS A 25 4.94 4.40 14.50
N ARG A 26 3.89 4.55 13.69
CA ARG A 26 3.76 5.66 12.73
C ARG A 26 2.81 6.69 13.30
N ARG A 27 3.28 7.94 13.39
CA ARG A 27 2.40 9.08 13.69
C ARG A 27 1.52 9.38 12.49
N TYR A 28 0.51 10.22 12.70
CA TYR A 28 -0.52 10.54 11.71
C TYR A 28 0.04 10.89 10.33
N ASP A 29 0.96 11.85 10.23
CA ASP A 29 1.49 12.29 8.92
C ASP A 29 2.25 11.17 8.18
N ASP A 30 3.01 10.36 8.91
CA ASP A 30 3.73 9.21 8.34
C ASP A 30 2.79 8.08 7.94
N LEU A 31 1.71 7.87 8.69
CA LEU A 31 0.64 6.95 8.32
C LEU A 31 0.02 7.38 6.99
N VAL A 32 -0.40 8.64 6.87
CA VAL A 32 -1.02 9.18 5.65
C VAL A 32 -0.07 9.04 4.45
N ARG A 33 1.20 9.41 4.61
CA ARG A 33 2.22 9.21 3.57
C ARG A 33 2.37 7.74 3.16
N THR A 34 2.29 6.82 4.13
CA THR A 34 2.38 5.39 3.86
C THR A 34 1.16 4.90 3.05
N LEU A 35 -0.06 5.33 3.39
CA LEU A 35 -1.27 4.96 2.65
C LEU A 35 -1.21 5.43 1.20
N TYR A 36 -0.83 6.70 0.97
CA TYR A 36 -0.68 7.22 -0.38
C TYR A 36 0.50 6.62 -1.14
N LYS A 37 1.58 6.25 -0.46
CA LYS A 37 2.69 5.52 -1.09
C LYS A 37 2.21 4.19 -1.67
N VAL A 38 1.47 3.39 -0.88
CA VAL A 38 0.91 2.11 -1.33
C VAL A 38 -0.05 2.33 -2.50
N HIS A 39 -0.90 3.36 -2.43
CA HIS A 39 -1.80 3.69 -3.52
C HIS A 39 -1.07 4.06 -4.81
N ASN A 40 -0.01 4.86 -4.72
CA ASN A 40 0.78 5.27 -5.88
C ASN A 40 1.55 4.09 -6.51
N GLU A 41 1.93 3.08 -5.72
CA GLU A 41 2.56 1.85 -6.22
C GLU A 41 1.54 0.89 -6.88
N CYS A 42 0.28 0.90 -6.43
CA CYS A 42 -0.77 0.00 -6.92
C CYS A 42 -2.11 0.72 -7.17
N PRO A 43 -2.18 1.72 -8.06
CA PRO A 43 -3.35 2.59 -8.18
C PRO A 43 -4.59 1.88 -8.72
N HIS A 44 -4.40 0.83 -9.52
CA HIS A 44 -5.50 0.09 -10.15
C HIS A 44 -6.27 -0.82 -9.20
N ILE A 45 -5.62 -1.24 -8.11
CA ILE A 45 -6.21 -2.20 -7.16
C ILE A 45 -6.44 -1.59 -5.77
N THR A 46 -6.17 -0.29 -5.61
CA THR A 46 -6.30 0.39 -4.32
C THR A 46 -7.01 1.72 -4.44
N ARG A 47 -7.66 2.14 -3.36
CA ARG A 47 -8.20 3.50 -3.23
C ARG A 47 -8.03 4.02 -1.81
N VAL A 48 -7.50 5.22 -1.68
CA VAL A 48 -7.43 5.95 -0.41
C VAL A 48 -8.56 6.95 -0.34
N TYR A 49 -9.40 6.86 0.68
CA TYR A 49 -10.46 7.83 0.92
C TYR A 49 -10.61 8.13 2.41
N SER A 50 -11.38 9.17 2.74
CA SER A 50 -11.67 9.55 4.11
C SER A 50 -13.15 9.35 4.43
N VAL A 51 -13.44 8.68 5.54
CA VAL A 51 -14.82 8.47 6.05
C VAL A 51 -15.32 9.63 6.92
N GLY A 52 -14.47 10.65 7.15
CA GLY A 52 -14.79 11.79 7.99
C GLY A 52 -13.57 12.35 8.69
N ARG A 53 -13.81 13.21 9.68
CA ARG A 53 -12.76 13.82 10.52
C ARG A 53 -12.96 13.42 11.97
N SER A 54 -11.86 13.19 12.68
CA SER A 54 -11.85 13.10 14.13
C SER A 54 -12.21 14.44 14.78
N VAL A 55 -12.48 14.42 16.08
CA VAL A 55 -12.77 15.64 16.88
C VAL A 55 -11.67 16.70 16.75
N LYS A 56 -10.41 16.28 16.56
CA LYS A 56 -9.26 17.19 16.35
C LYS A 56 -9.00 17.52 14.87
N GLY A 57 -9.97 17.29 13.98
CA GLY A 57 -9.91 17.68 12.57
C GLY A 57 -9.07 16.77 11.65
N ARG A 58 -8.48 15.68 12.18
CA ARG A 58 -7.70 14.72 11.37
C ARG A 58 -8.60 13.81 10.56
N HIS A 59 -8.26 13.57 9.29
CA HIS A 59 -8.99 12.65 8.42
C HIS A 59 -8.88 11.21 8.93
N LEU A 60 -10.01 10.52 8.93
CA LEU A 60 -10.07 9.08 9.18
C LEU A 60 -9.93 8.39 7.82
N TYR A 61 -8.71 7.95 7.51
CA TYR A 61 -8.39 7.35 6.22
C TYR A 61 -8.70 5.85 6.21
N VAL A 62 -9.19 5.39 5.05
CA VAL A 62 -9.35 3.98 4.69
C VAL A 62 -8.51 3.73 3.44
N LEU A 63 -7.82 2.58 3.42
CA LEU A 63 -7.19 2.05 2.22
C LEU A 63 -7.98 0.81 1.80
N GLU A 64 -8.65 0.93 0.67
CA GLU A 64 -9.43 -0.13 0.03
C GLU A 64 -8.54 -0.95 -0.90
N PHE A 65 -8.78 -2.26 -0.94
CA PHE A 65 -8.17 -3.19 -1.89
C PHE A 65 -9.27 -3.95 -2.66
N SER A 66 -9.26 -3.85 -3.99
CA SER A 66 -10.22 -4.49 -4.90
C SER A 66 -9.66 -4.41 -6.32
N ASP A 67 -9.97 -5.34 -7.21
CA ASP A 67 -9.71 -5.22 -8.66
C ASP A 67 -10.53 -4.11 -9.33
N TYR A 68 -11.68 -3.75 -8.75
CA TYR A 68 -12.47 -2.58 -9.12
C TYR A 68 -12.69 -1.67 -7.91
N PRO A 69 -11.69 -0.86 -7.53
CA PRO A 69 -11.78 -0.04 -6.34
C PRO A 69 -12.83 1.07 -6.50
N GLY A 70 -13.65 1.26 -5.46
CA GLY A 70 -14.75 2.20 -5.40
C GLY A 70 -16.08 1.67 -5.95
N ILE A 71 -16.14 0.40 -6.36
CA ILE A 71 -17.34 -0.23 -6.93
C ILE A 71 -17.70 -1.46 -6.07
N HIS A 72 -18.95 -1.52 -5.61
CA HIS A 72 -19.51 -2.73 -5.03
C HIS A 72 -19.89 -3.71 -6.13
N GLU A 73 -19.37 -4.93 -6.05
CA GLU A 73 -19.65 -6.00 -7.01
C GLU A 73 -20.60 -7.03 -6.40
N PRO A 74 -21.72 -7.37 -7.06
CA PRO A 74 -22.62 -8.42 -6.58
C PRO A 74 -21.87 -9.73 -6.32
N LEU A 75 -22.21 -10.42 -5.24
CA LEU A 75 -21.58 -11.67 -4.78
C LEU A 75 -20.14 -11.52 -4.28
N LYS A 76 -19.58 -10.31 -4.23
CA LYS A 76 -18.30 -10.02 -3.61
C LYS A 76 -18.52 -9.41 -2.22
N PRO A 77 -18.10 -10.09 -1.13
CA PRO A 77 -18.29 -9.56 0.21
C PRO A 77 -17.34 -8.40 0.50
N GLU A 78 -17.78 -7.49 1.36
CA GLU A 78 -16.96 -6.42 1.91
C GLU A 78 -16.48 -6.80 3.32
N VAL A 79 -15.19 -6.63 3.58
CA VAL A 79 -14.59 -6.95 4.87
C VAL A 79 -13.73 -5.78 5.33
N THR A 80 -13.91 -5.37 6.58
CA THR A 80 -13.10 -4.35 7.23
C THR A 80 -12.19 -5.00 8.28
N GLY A 81 -10.87 -4.86 8.12
CA GLY A 81 -9.90 -5.24 9.15
C GLY A 81 -9.68 -4.10 10.13
N GLY A 82 -9.98 -4.33 11.41
CA GLY A 82 -9.56 -3.44 12.50
C GLY A 82 -8.15 -3.80 12.99
N PHE A 83 -7.39 -2.79 13.42
CA PHE A 83 -6.15 -2.95 14.18
C PHE A 83 -6.37 -2.46 15.61
#